data_AF-A0A2D6FH47-F1
#
_entry.id   AF-A0A2D6FH47-F1
#
_cell.length_a   1.000
_cell.length_b   1.000
_cell.length_c   1.000
_cell.angle_alpha   90.00
_cell.angle_beta   90.00
_cell.angle_gamma   90.00
#
_symmetry.space_group_name_H-M   'P 1'
#
loop_
_entity.id
_entity.type
_entity.pdbx_description
1 polymer ?
#
loop_
_entity_poly.entity_id
_entity_poly.type
_entity_poly.pdbx_seq_one_letter_code
_entity_poly.pdbx_strand_id
1 'polypeptide(L)'
;METSTWITLNDLGRSFGISSIHCARALEHQGWRDRQGHPTDAAVEAGAVDQHMPKKHGRSALWNANVCADLLKKKGYRPVTRSEHIGQWTDLLEAMTAGSPSITTTADQMAEELPTDLVEDVNRQLSQRGCRYQVCRPLSNRH
;
A
#
# COMPACT_ATOMS: atom_id res chain seq x y z
N MET A 1 -2.01 -18.47 17.71
CA MET A 1 -0.98 -18.76 16.69
C MET A 1 -0.91 -17.54 15.81
N GLU A 2 -0.01 -16.60 16.13
CA GLU A 2 0.17 -15.41 15.29
C GLU A 2 0.79 -15.87 13.96
N THR A 3 0.02 -15.75 12.88
CA THR A 3 0.51 -16.03 11.54
C THR A 3 1.55 -14.97 11.20
N SER A 4 2.82 -15.28 11.41
CA SER A 4 3.93 -14.43 10.95
C SER A 4 3.89 -14.38 9.42
N THR A 5 3.16 -13.40 8.89
CA THR A 5 3.06 -13.18 7.45
C THR A 5 4.32 -12.43 7.01
N TRP A 6 5.17 -13.10 6.25
CA TRP A 6 6.37 -12.54 5.68
C TRP A 6 6.02 -11.82 4.38
N ILE A 7 6.22 -10.50 4.34
CA ILE A 7 5.83 -9.66 3.20
C ILE A 7 7.00 -8.80 2.73
N THR A 8 6.95 -8.33 1.48
CA THR A 8 7.95 -7.39 1.00
C THR A 8 7.66 -5.97 1.51
N LEU A 9 8.65 -5.07 1.45
CA LEU A 9 8.43 -3.65 1.76
C LEU A 9 7.35 -2.99 0.88
N ASN A 10 7.16 -3.51 -0.33
CA ASN A 10 6.14 -3.01 -1.23
C ASN A 10 4.74 -3.36 -0.73
N ASP A 11 4.54 -4.60 -0.30
CA ASP A 11 3.28 -5.06 0.28
C ASP A 11 3.00 -4.40 1.63
N LEU A 12 4.05 -4.22 2.45
CA LEU A 12 3.95 -3.45 3.70
C LEU A 12 3.51 -2.01 3.42
N GLY A 13 4.15 -1.34 2.46
CA GLY A 13 3.75 0.01 2.03
C GLY A 13 2.28 0.09 1.61
N ARG A 14 1.84 -0.86 0.78
CA ARG A 14 0.43 -0.97 0.37
C ARG A 14 -0.52 -1.10 1.55
N SER A 15 -0.18 -1.91 2.57
CA SER A 15 -1.03 -2.07 3.76
C SER A 15 -1.17 -0.80 4.60
N PHE A 16 -0.21 0.12 4.50
CA PHE A 16 -0.21 1.42 5.19
C PHE A 16 -0.55 2.59 4.26
N GLY A 17 -0.90 2.33 2.99
CA GLY A 17 -1.13 3.37 1.99
C GLY A 17 0.06 4.31 1.76
N ILE A 18 1.29 3.83 2.01
CA ILE A 18 2.53 4.58 1.81
C ILE A 18 3.42 3.88 0.79
N SER A 19 4.28 4.65 0.11
CA SER A 19 5.20 4.05 -0.85
C SER A 19 6.22 3.13 -0.16
N SER A 20 6.71 2.13 -0.90
CA SER A 20 7.78 1.23 -0.45
C SER A 20 9.05 1.99 -0.02
N ILE A 21 9.31 3.15 -0.63
CA ILE A 21 10.39 4.08 -0.28
C ILE A 21 10.15 4.71 1.10
N HIS A 22 8.90 5.07 1.42
CA HIS A 22 8.56 5.62 2.74
C HIS A 22 8.68 4.56 3.84
N CYS A 23 8.20 3.33 3.57
CA CYS A 23 8.43 2.18 4.46
C CYS A 23 9.92 1.93 4.66
N ALA A 24 10.70 1.95 3.59
CA ALA A 24 12.15 1.78 3.64
C ALA A 24 12.83 2.81 4.55
N ARG A 25 12.48 4.09 4.40
CA ARG A 25 13.00 5.18 5.24
C ARG A 25 12.57 5.05 6.69
N ALA A 26 11.33 4.64 6.96
CA ALA A 26 10.85 4.43 8.33
C ALA A 26 11.66 3.34 9.06
N LEU A 27 12.03 2.26 8.35
CA LEU A 27 12.88 1.20 8.87
C LEU A 27 14.34 1.64 9.01
N GLU A 28 14.85 2.45 8.08
CA GLU A 28 16.19 3.05 8.18
C GLU A 28 16.29 3.99 9.40
N HIS A 29 15.27 4.82 9.63
CA HIS A 29 15.20 5.70 10.81
C HIS A 29 15.11 4.95 12.13
N GLN A 30 14.64 3.70 12.13
CA GLN A 30 14.70 2.84 13.32
C GLN A 30 16.07 2.18 13.48
N GLY A 31 16.91 2.20 12.45
CA GLY A 31 18.14 1.43 12.41
C GLY A 31 17.89 -0.06 12.14
N TRP A 32 16.71 -0.44 11.62
CA TRP A 32 16.42 -1.81 11.16
C TRP A 32 16.91 -2.07 9.74
N ARG A 33 17.15 -1.00 8.98
CA ARG A 33 17.67 -1.06 7.62
C ARG A 33 18.88 -0.14 7.51
N ASP A 34 19.92 -0.60 6.81
CA ASP A 34 21.08 0.21 6.47
C ASP A 34 20.84 0.99 5.17
N ARG A 35 21.67 2.01 4.90
CA ARG A 35 21.65 2.81 3.65
C ARG A 35 21.86 1.99 2.39
N GLN A 36 22.50 0.83 2.51
CA GLN A 36 22.65 -0.14 1.41
C GLN A 36 21.37 -0.92 1.13
N GLY A 37 20.34 -0.72 1.95
CA GLY A 37 19.05 -1.39 1.83
C GLY A 37 18.99 -2.77 2.46
N HIS A 38 20.03 -3.18 3.20
CA HIS A 38 20.12 -4.45 3.91
C HIS A 38 19.51 -4.34 5.31
N PRO A 39 18.90 -5.42 5.83
CA PRO A 39 18.48 -5.45 7.22
C PRO A 39 19.69 -5.49 8.16
N THR A 40 19.61 -4.76 9.26
CA THR A 40 20.64 -4.72 10.30
C THR A 40 20.41 -5.81 11.36
N ASP A 41 21.41 -6.05 12.20
CA ASP A 41 21.28 -7.01 13.31
C ASP A 41 20.16 -6.62 14.29
N ALA A 42 19.86 -5.33 14.44
CA ALA A 42 18.73 -4.85 15.24
C ALA A 42 17.37 -5.32 14.69
N ALA A 43 17.23 -5.46 13.37
CA ALA A 43 16.01 -6.01 12.76
C ALA A 43 15.89 -7.52 12.97
N VAL A 44 17.04 -8.20 12.96
CA VAL A 44 17.18 -9.65 13.19
C VAL A 44 16.82 -9.99 14.64
N GLU A 45 17.33 -9.23 15.62
CA GLU A 45 16.99 -9.35 17.04
C GLU A 45 15.53 -9.03 17.32
N ALA A 46 14.96 -8.04 16.62
CA ALA A 46 13.54 -7.69 16.75
C ALA A 46 12.58 -8.71 16.09
N GLY A 47 13.11 -9.74 15.40
CA GLY A 47 12.29 -10.68 14.62
C GLY A 47 11.55 -10.03 13.44
N ALA A 48 12.03 -8.86 13.00
CA ALA A 48 11.40 -8.08 11.94
C ALA A 48 11.73 -8.61 10.54
N VAL A 49 12.72 -9.49 10.39
CA VAL A 49 13.20 -10.02 9.10
C VAL A 49 13.38 -11.53 9.15
N ASP A 50 13.12 -12.18 8.02
CA ASP A 50 13.31 -13.62 7.92
C ASP A 50 14.79 -13.95 7.78
N GLN A 51 15.33 -14.61 8.82
CA GLN A 51 16.73 -15.03 8.88
C GLN A 51 17.02 -16.25 8.00
N HIS A 52 15.98 -16.98 7.55
CA HIS A 52 16.13 -18.20 6.76
C HIS A 52 16.29 -17.97 5.26
N MET A 53 16.14 -16.73 4.77
CA MET A 53 16.30 -16.45 3.35
C MET A 53 17.79 -16.45 2.97
N PRO A 54 18.21 -17.28 1.99
CA PRO A 54 19.57 -17.24 1.51
C PRO A 54 19.86 -15.85 0.94
N LYS A 55 20.95 -15.24 1.41
CA LYS A 55 21.54 -13.99 0.92
C LYS A 55 21.97 -14.13 -0.56
N LYS A 56 21.03 -14.39 -1.46
CA LYS A 56 21.26 -14.37 -2.90
C LYS A 56 21.01 -12.95 -3.38
N HIS A 57 22.11 -12.32 -3.80
CA HIS A 57 22.16 -11.02 -4.48
C HIS A 57 20.91 -10.78 -5.35
N GLY A 58 20.09 -9.82 -4.95
CA GLY A 58 18.99 -9.30 -5.78
C GLY A 58 17.56 -9.60 -5.32
N ARG A 59 17.32 -10.41 -4.28
CA ARG A 59 15.96 -10.57 -3.72
C ARG A 59 15.77 -9.70 -2.47
N SER A 60 14.72 -8.87 -2.49
CA SER A 60 14.32 -8.02 -1.36
C SER A 60 14.11 -8.85 -0.10
N ALA A 61 14.66 -8.41 1.04
CA ALA A 61 14.42 -9.04 2.33
C ALA A 61 12.91 -9.11 2.62
N LEU A 62 12.47 -10.24 3.17
CA LEU A 62 11.11 -10.40 3.66
C LEU A 62 11.03 -9.89 5.09
N TRP A 63 9.99 -9.11 5.34
CA TRP A 63 9.74 -8.44 6.60
C TRP A 63 8.52 -9.05 7.28
N ASN A 64 8.57 -9.17 8.61
CA ASN A 64 7.43 -9.63 9.38
C ASN A 64 6.36 -8.54 9.40
N ALA A 65 5.20 -8.83 8.80
CA ALA A 65 4.10 -7.88 8.67
C ALA A 65 3.67 -7.29 10.02
N ASN A 66 3.57 -8.11 11.07
CA ASN A 66 3.09 -7.69 12.38
C ASN A 66 4.12 -6.79 13.07
N VAL A 67 5.39 -7.21 13.11
CA VAL A 67 6.47 -6.45 13.75
C VAL A 67 6.68 -5.10 13.05
N CYS A 68 6.67 -5.09 11.72
CA CYS A 68 6.76 -3.85 10.95
C CYS A 68 5.51 -2.99 11.09
N ALA A 69 4.32 -3.59 11.16
CA ALA A 69 3.08 -2.85 11.37
C ALA A 69 3.06 -2.16 12.74
N ASP A 70 3.49 -2.83 13.81
CA ASP A 70 3.58 -2.24 15.14
C ASP A 70 4.61 -1.12 15.22
N LEU A 71 5.74 -1.27 14.53
CA LEU A 71 6.71 -0.18 14.40
C LEU A 71 6.10 1.04 13.70
N LEU A 72 5.44 0.82 12.57
CA LEU A 72 4.82 1.91 11.81
C LEU A 72 3.75 2.61 12.67
N LYS A 73 2.91 1.85 13.38
CA LYS A 73 1.95 2.39 14.37
C LYS A 73 2.64 3.21 15.46
N LYS A 74 3.74 2.72 16.05
CA LYS A 74 4.53 3.45 17.07
C LYS A 74 5.11 4.77 16.55
N LYS A 75 5.45 4.83 15.25
CA LYS A 75 5.91 6.06 14.59
C LYS A 75 4.77 7.02 14.21
N GLY A 76 3.52 6.64 14.50
CA GLY A 76 2.33 7.46 14.21
C GLY A 76 1.67 7.15 12.86
N TYR A 77 2.16 6.16 12.11
CA TYR A 77 1.50 5.74 10.87
C TYR A 77 0.26 4.92 11.22
N ARG A 78 -0.89 5.36 10.74
CA ARG A 78 -2.12 4.59 10.83
C ARG A 78 -2.17 3.65 9.62
N PRO A 79 -2.48 2.35 9.81
CA PRO A 79 -2.83 1.49 8.69
C PRO A 79 -3.96 2.17 7.95
N VAL A 80 -3.81 2.39 6.64
CA VAL A 80 -4.91 2.91 5.84
C VAL A 80 -5.99 1.85 5.87
N THR A 81 -7.09 2.15 6.56
CA THR A 81 -8.22 1.23 6.56
C THR A 81 -8.74 1.13 5.14
N ARG A 82 -9.23 -0.05 4.76
CA ARG A 82 -9.87 -0.26 3.45
C ARG A 82 -10.90 0.84 3.19
N SER A 83 -11.68 1.20 4.22
CA SER A 83 -12.68 2.26 4.20
C SER A 83 -12.12 3.65 3.89
N GLU A 84 -10.98 4.05 4.47
CA GLU A 84 -10.32 5.32 4.16
C GLU A 84 -9.79 5.33 2.72
N HIS A 85 -9.21 4.22 2.26
CA HIS A 85 -8.72 4.10 0.90
C HIS A 85 -9.87 4.22 -0.11
N ILE A 86 -11.00 3.55 0.15
CA ILE A 86 -12.21 3.66 -0.67
C ILE A 86 -12.72 5.11 -0.67
N GLY A 87 -12.75 5.77 0.48
CA GLY A 87 -13.21 7.15 0.62
C GLY A 87 -12.35 8.12 -0.21
N GLN A 88 -11.03 8.03 -0.10
CA GLN A 88 -10.09 8.87 -0.86
C GLN A 88 -10.24 8.69 -2.37
N TRP A 89 -10.39 7.44 -2.83
CA TRP A 89 -10.63 7.16 -4.24
C TRP A 89 -11.98 7.66 -4.73
N THR A 90 -13.02 7.53 -3.90
CA THR A 90 -14.36 8.04 -4.19
C THR A 90 -14.33 9.57 -4.31
N ASP A 91 -13.71 10.26 -3.35
CA ASP A 91 -13.57 11.72 -3.35
C ASP A 91 -12.79 12.21 -4.58
N LEU A 92 -11.70 11.53 -4.94
CA LEU A 92 -10.87 11.88 -6.09
C LEU A 92 -11.63 11.74 -7.42
N LEU A 93 -12.29 10.60 -7.64
CA LEU A 93 -13.03 10.33 -8.87
C LEU A 93 -14.26 11.23 -9.00
N GLU A 94 -14.95 11.50 -7.89
CA GLU A 94 -16.08 12.43 -7.84
C GLU A 94 -15.62 13.86 -8.18
N ALA A 95 -14.54 14.34 -7.58
CA ALA A 95 -13.98 15.67 -7.84
C ALA A 95 -13.50 15.83 -9.30
N MET A 96 -12.88 14.79 -9.87
CA MET A 96 -12.47 14.79 -11.28
C MET A 96 -13.68 14.81 -12.22
N THR A 97 -14.76 14.09 -11.88
CA THR A 97 -16.01 14.07 -12.67
C THR A 97 -16.80 15.37 -12.53
N ALA A 98 -16.76 16.01 -11.37
CA ALA A 98 -17.40 17.30 -11.11
C ALA A 98 -16.74 18.47 -11.85
N GLY A 99 -15.57 18.25 -12.46
CA GLY A 99 -14.97 19.15 -13.42
C GLY A 99 -14.12 20.24 -12.79
N SER A 100 -12.83 19.97 -12.59
CA SER A 100 -11.82 21.02 -12.56
C SER A 100 -11.15 21.08 -13.94
N PRO A 101 -11.32 22.17 -14.72
CA PRO A 101 -10.79 22.32 -16.09
C PRO A 101 -9.26 22.43 -16.20
N SER A 102 -8.53 22.11 -15.13
CA SER A 102 -7.07 22.24 -15.03
C SER A 102 -6.34 20.90 -14.91
N ILE A 103 -7.06 19.77 -14.92
CA ILE A 103 -6.46 18.43 -14.79
C ILE A 103 -6.44 17.76 -16.17
N THR A 104 -5.25 17.55 -16.72
CA THR A 104 -5.03 16.88 -18.01
C THR A 104 -5.37 15.38 -17.95
N THR A 105 -5.38 14.80 -16.75
CA THR A 105 -5.69 13.39 -16.48
C THR A 105 -7.20 13.21 -16.31
N THR A 106 -7.80 12.27 -17.02
CA THR A 106 -9.23 11.94 -16.89
C THR A 106 -9.49 10.99 -15.72
N ALA A 107 -10.73 10.96 -15.22
CA ALA A 107 -11.14 10.04 -14.16
C ALA A 107 -10.84 8.56 -14.54
N ASP A 108 -11.02 8.20 -15.81
CA ASP A 108 -10.68 6.87 -16.32
C ASP A 108 -9.19 6.56 -16.26
N GLN A 109 -8.32 7.50 -16.63
CA GLN A 109 -6.87 7.29 -16.51
C GLN A 109 -6.45 7.13 -15.04
N MET A 110 -7.07 7.88 -14.12
CA MET A 110 -6.79 7.73 -12.70
C MET A 110 -7.34 6.41 -12.14
N ALA A 111 -8.49 5.95 -12.63
CA ALA A 111 -9.07 4.66 -12.27
C ALA A 111 -8.23 3.45 -12.70
N GLU A 112 -7.31 3.62 -13.67
CA GLU A 112 -6.28 2.63 -14.02
C GLU A 112 -5.20 2.45 -12.94
N GLU A 113 -5.12 3.34 -11.96
CA GLU A 113 -4.25 3.17 -10.79
C GLU A 113 -4.99 2.60 -9.57
N LEU A 114 -6.34 2.58 -9.59
CA LEU A 114 -7.17 2.02 -8.51
C LEU A 114 -6.93 0.50 -8.34
N PRO A 115 -6.60 0.00 -7.12
CA PRO A 115 -6.43 -1.43 -6.88
C PRO A 115 -7.70 -2.23 -7.20
N THR A 116 -7.56 -3.35 -7.91
CA THR A 116 -8.69 -4.17 -8.38
C THR A 116 -9.62 -4.63 -7.26
N ASP A 117 -9.06 -4.94 -6.10
CA ASP A 117 -9.81 -5.35 -4.90
C ASP A 117 -10.72 -4.25 -4.35
N LEU A 118 -10.46 -2.97 -4.67
CA LEU A 118 -11.23 -1.82 -4.18
C LEU A 118 -12.26 -1.31 -5.19
N VAL A 119 -12.23 -1.79 -6.45
CA VAL A 119 -13.10 -1.29 -7.53
C VAL A 119 -14.58 -1.43 -7.17
N GLU A 120 -15.00 -2.59 -6.67
CA GLU A 120 -16.40 -2.83 -6.30
C GLU A 120 -16.87 -1.92 -5.15
N ASP A 121 -16.00 -1.74 -4.15
CA ASP A 121 -16.30 -0.91 -2.99
C ASP A 121 -16.38 0.58 -3.34
N VAL A 122 -15.48 1.06 -4.19
CA VAL A 122 -15.46 2.45 -4.69
C VAL A 122 -16.70 2.72 -5.56
N ASN A 123 -17.04 1.82 -6.48
CA ASN A 123 -18.24 1.96 -7.32
C ASN A 123 -19.53 1.99 -6.49
N ARG A 124 -19.59 1.19 -5.42
CA ARG A 124 -20.70 1.21 -4.47
C ARG A 124 -20.81 2.57 -3.76
N GLN A 125 -19.71 3.15 -3.30
CA GLN A 125 -19.73 4.47 -2.67
C GLN A 125 -20.07 5.60 -3.67
N LEU A 126 -19.51 5.58 -4.87
CA LEU A 126 -19.84 6.55 -5.93
C LEU A 126 -21.34 6.53 -6.26
N SER A 127 -21.93 5.33 -6.38
CA SER A 127 -23.37 5.15 -6.60
C SER A 127 -24.20 5.67 -5.43
N GLN A 128 -23.78 5.40 -4.18
CA GLN A 128 -24.45 5.94 -2.98
C GLN A 128 -24.42 7.47 -2.90
N ARG A 129 -23.35 8.10 -3.40
CA ARG A 129 -23.22 9.56 -3.46
C ARG A 129 -23.95 10.19 -4.65
N GLY A 130 -24.53 9.37 -5.54
CA GLY A 130 -25.22 9.84 -6.74
C GLY A 130 -24.29 10.22 -7.89
N CYS A 131 -23.00 9.87 -7.80
CA CYS A 131 -22.07 10.05 -8.89
C CYS A 131 -22.38 9.04 -10.01
N ARG A 132 -22.54 9.54 -11.24
CA ARG A 132 -22.84 8.71 -12.43
C ARG A 132 -21.61 8.00 -12.97
N TYR A 133 -20.42 8.43 -12.55
CA TYR A 133 -19.17 7.80 -12.92
C TYR A 133 -19.03 6.46 -12.20
N GLN A 134 -18.71 5.42 -12.96
CA GLN A 134 -18.39 4.10 -12.45
C GLN A 134 -17.09 3.66 -13.08
N VAL A 135 -16.19 3.11 -12.26
CA VAL A 135 -14.94 2.54 -12.72
C VAL A 135 -15.26 1.25 -13.47
N CYS A 136 -15.24 1.35 -14.80
CA CYS A 136 -15.36 0.23 -15.71
C CYS A 136 -13.96 -0.20 -16.13
N ARG A 137 -13.30 -1.06 -15.34
CA ARG A 137 -12.15 -1.77 -15.89
C ARG A 137 -12.65 -2.87 -16.82
N PRO A 138 -12.04 -3.05 -18.00
CA PRO A 138 -12.21 -4.32 -18.69
C PRO A 138 -11.73 -5.40 -17.73
N LEU A 139 -12.58 -6.40 -17.48
CA LEU A 139 -12.19 -7.67 -16.92
C LEU A 139 -11.03 -8.17 -17.79
N SER A 140 -9.79 -7.86 -17.41
CA SER A 140 -8.63 -8.37 -18.11
C SER A 140 -8.68 -9.87 -17.88
N ASN A 141 -9.06 -10.58 -18.94
CA ASN A 141 -9.19 -12.03 -18.99
C ASN A 141 -8.02 -12.65 -18.25
N ARG A 142 -8.36 -13.51 -17.29
CA ARG A 142 -7.47 -14.56 -16.82
C ARG A 142 -6.99 -15.34 -18.05
N HIS A 143 -5.70 -15.28 -18.34
CA HIS A 143 -4.99 -16.25 -19.16
C HIS A 143 -3.72 -16.66 -18.43
#